data_AF-A0A2V7PWZ8-F1
#
_entry.id   AF-A0A2V7PWZ8-F1
#
_cell.length_a   1.000
_cell.length_b   1.000
_cell.length_c   1.000
_cell.angle_alpha   90.00
_cell.angle_beta   90.00
_cell.angle_gamma   90.00
#
_symmetry.space_group_name_H-M   'P 1'
#
loop_
_entity.id
_entity.type
_entity.pdbx_description
1 polymer ?
#
loop_
_entity_poly.entity_id
_entity_poly.type
_entity_poly.pdbx_seq_one_letter_code
_entity_poly.pdbx_strand_id
1 'polypeptide(L)'
;MVSQWIAWLGDRLTATSAVPCETVRQELTLLIDVFASMVGPLRRETKAIWLRVSELYGSHAHTRGLAAGEVVEEMQYLRELLIRSLAPAIAALRPRQGMALLLRLNRLVDRGVAMAVVGYTDALVRSLLPDLEDHVPRRRTPDAEELTRALHEIRTELHHTLGAPHRRAS
;
A
#
# COMPACT_ATOMS: atom_id res chain seq x y z
N MET A 1 3.41 -11.67 -8.48
CA MET A 1 2.96 -10.26 -8.58
C MET A 1 4.07 -9.28 -8.19
N VAL A 2 4.66 -9.34 -6.98
CA VAL A 2 5.73 -8.42 -6.55
C VAL A 2 6.87 -8.30 -7.57
N SER A 3 7.42 -9.42 -8.07
CA SER A 3 8.51 -9.37 -9.06
C SER A 3 8.12 -8.69 -10.37
N GLN A 4 6.87 -8.83 -10.80
CA GLN A 4 6.35 -8.15 -12.00
C GLN A 4 6.21 -6.64 -11.75
N TRP A 5 5.77 -6.26 -10.55
CA TRP A 5 5.71 -4.87 -10.13
C TRP A 5 7.10 -4.23 -10.09
N ILE A 6 8.07 -4.87 -9.44
CA ILE A 6 9.46 -4.41 -9.39
C ILE A 6 10.03 -4.26 -10.81
N ALA A 7 9.81 -5.25 -11.68
CA ALA A 7 10.26 -5.18 -13.06
C ALA A 7 9.62 -4.03 -13.84
N TRP A 8 8.33 -3.74 -13.60
CA TRP A 8 7.62 -2.62 -14.23
C TRP A 8 8.05 -1.25 -13.70
N LEU A 9 8.44 -1.16 -12.42
CA LEU A 9 9.02 0.07 -11.88
C LEU A 9 10.34 0.41 -12.58
N GLY A 10 11.13 -0.61 -12.94
CA GLY A 10 12.32 -0.44 -13.78
C GLY A 10 13.27 0.61 -13.22
N ASP A 11 13.69 1.55 -14.08
CA ASP A 11 14.64 2.61 -13.73
C ASP A 11 14.10 3.61 -12.69
N ARG A 12 12.77 3.68 -12.46
CA ARG A 12 12.19 4.54 -11.40
C ARG A 12 12.55 4.07 -9.99
N LEU A 13 12.95 2.81 -9.83
CA LEU A 13 13.51 2.33 -8.56
C LEU A 13 14.88 2.96 -8.25
N THR A 14 15.61 3.37 -9.29
CA THR A 14 17.02 3.77 -9.22
C THR A 14 17.27 5.24 -9.57
N ALA A 15 16.30 5.91 -10.20
CA ALA A 15 16.49 7.24 -10.78
C ALA A 15 16.78 8.35 -9.76
N THR A 16 16.40 8.18 -8.49
CA THR A 16 16.54 9.28 -7.50
C THR A 16 16.77 8.86 -6.03
N SER A 17 16.71 7.57 -5.67
CA SER A 17 16.40 7.23 -4.27
C SER A 17 17.59 6.97 -3.34
N ALA A 18 17.60 7.65 -2.20
CA ALA A 18 18.33 7.28 -0.98
C ALA A 18 17.80 5.98 -0.32
N VAL A 19 16.72 5.38 -0.87
CA VAL A 19 16.07 4.19 -0.31
C VAL A 19 16.51 2.92 -1.03
N PRO A 20 16.91 1.86 -0.30
CA PRO A 20 17.24 0.56 -0.89
C PRO A 20 16.06 -0.09 -1.64
N CYS A 21 16.33 -0.70 -2.80
CA CYS A 21 15.36 -1.49 -3.57
C CYS A 21 14.70 -2.61 -2.75
N GLU A 22 15.42 -3.17 -1.77
CA GLU A 22 14.88 -4.17 -0.85
C GLU A 22 13.73 -3.60 0.02
N THR A 23 13.82 -2.35 0.45
CA THR A 23 12.74 -1.70 1.20
C THR A 23 11.48 -1.57 0.36
N VAL A 24 11.61 -1.17 -0.91
CA VAL A 24 10.48 -1.11 -1.85
C VAL A 24 9.88 -2.49 -2.07
N ARG A 25 10.71 -3.52 -2.25
CA ARG A 25 10.24 -4.91 -2.39
C ARG A 25 9.42 -5.36 -1.17
N GLN A 26 9.91 -5.05 0.03
CA GLN A 26 9.23 -5.38 1.29
C GLN A 26 7.89 -4.67 1.44
N GLU A 27 7.81 -3.43 1.01
CA GLU A 27 6.60 -2.63 1.01
C GLU A 27 5.57 -3.15 0.01
N LEU A 28 5.97 -3.43 -1.24
CA LEU A 28 5.08 -4.03 -2.25
C LEU A 28 4.57 -5.41 -1.83
N THR A 29 5.41 -6.20 -1.16
CA THR A 29 5.01 -7.48 -0.57
C THR A 29 3.94 -7.27 0.49
N LEU A 30 4.15 -6.33 1.42
CA LEU A 30 3.19 -6.02 2.47
C LEU A 30 1.87 -5.49 1.91
N LEU A 31 1.90 -4.63 0.89
CA LEU A 31 0.69 -4.16 0.19
C LEU A 31 -0.12 -5.33 -0.37
N ILE A 32 0.53 -6.28 -1.04
CA ILE A 32 -0.15 -7.46 -1.61
C ILE A 32 -0.69 -8.38 -0.51
N ASP A 33 0.06 -8.62 0.57
CA ASP A 33 -0.37 -9.47 1.68
C ASP A 33 -1.60 -8.88 2.39
N VAL A 34 -1.56 -7.58 2.70
CA VAL A 34 -2.70 -6.86 3.27
C VAL A 34 -3.88 -6.89 2.29
N PHE A 35 -3.65 -6.63 1.00
CA PHE A 35 -4.73 -6.67 0.01
C PHE A 35 -5.38 -8.04 -0.10
N ALA A 36 -4.60 -9.12 -0.13
CA ALA A 36 -5.12 -10.49 -0.16
C ALA A 36 -6.00 -10.79 1.06
N SER A 37 -5.60 -10.31 2.24
CA SER A 37 -6.39 -10.45 3.46
C SER A 37 -7.76 -9.73 3.40
N MET A 38 -7.88 -8.65 2.61
CA MET A 38 -9.12 -7.89 2.42
C MET A 38 -10.21 -8.64 1.65
N VAL A 39 -9.85 -9.75 1.00
CA VAL A 39 -10.78 -10.64 0.31
C VAL A 39 -11.24 -11.78 1.22
N GLY A 40 -10.54 -12.01 2.34
CA GLY A 40 -10.80 -13.09 3.30
C GLY A 40 -11.84 -12.77 4.40
N PRO A 41 -11.98 -13.68 5.38
CA PRO A 41 -12.91 -13.52 6.51
C PRO A 41 -12.56 -12.31 7.38
N LEU A 42 -11.27 -11.98 7.50
CA LEU A 42 -10.72 -10.90 8.34
C LEU A 42 -10.73 -9.52 7.68
N ARG A 43 -11.52 -9.32 6.61
CA ARG A 43 -11.48 -8.05 5.85
C ARG A 43 -11.85 -6.80 6.64
N ARG A 44 -12.52 -6.95 7.79
CA ARG A 44 -12.93 -5.79 8.60
C ARG A 44 -11.74 -5.31 9.42
N GLU A 45 -11.05 -6.25 10.03
CA GLU A 45 -9.86 -6.10 10.85
C GLU A 45 -8.70 -5.56 9.99
N THR A 46 -8.52 -6.11 8.79
CA THR A 46 -7.42 -5.72 7.92
C THR A 46 -7.68 -4.44 7.12
N LYS A 47 -8.91 -3.89 7.18
CA LYS A 47 -9.25 -2.64 6.49
C LYS A 47 -8.44 -1.46 7.00
N ALA A 48 -8.26 -1.34 8.32
CA ALA A 48 -7.47 -0.26 8.89
C ALA A 48 -6.00 -0.36 8.46
N ILE A 49 -5.48 -1.59 8.45
CA ILE A 49 -4.11 -1.91 7.99
C ILE A 49 -3.96 -1.51 6.51
N TRP A 50 -4.93 -1.81 5.65
CA TRP A 50 -4.91 -1.43 4.23
C TRP A 50 -4.80 0.07 4.01
N LEU A 51 -5.57 0.86 4.76
CA LEU A 51 -5.54 2.32 4.64
C LEU A 51 -4.17 2.86 5.06
N ARG A 52 -3.66 2.41 6.21
CA ARG A 52 -2.38 2.87 6.77
C ARG A 52 -1.17 2.47 5.91
N VAL A 53 -1.14 1.24 5.38
CA VAL A 53 -0.03 0.82 4.51
C VAL A 53 -0.06 1.55 3.16
N SER A 54 -1.25 1.84 2.63
CA SER A 54 -1.39 2.60 1.39
C SER A 54 -0.96 4.05 1.57
N GLU A 55 -1.31 4.66 2.71
CA GLU A 55 -0.84 6.00 3.09
C GLU A 55 0.69 6.03 3.26
N LEU A 56 1.25 5.04 3.95
CA LEU A 56 2.70 4.92 4.11
C LEU A 56 3.42 4.80 2.76
N TYR A 57 2.86 4.03 1.82
CA TYR A 57 3.38 3.89 0.46
C TYR A 57 3.47 5.23 -0.27
N GLY A 58 2.43 6.05 -0.17
CA GLY A 58 2.40 7.39 -0.75
C GLY A 58 3.42 8.33 -0.13
N SER A 59 3.51 8.32 1.20
CA SER A 59 4.50 9.11 1.94
C SER A 59 5.93 8.72 1.54
N HIS A 60 6.19 7.42 1.44
CA HIS A 60 7.48 6.90 0.97
C HIS A 60 7.77 7.25 -0.48
N ALA A 61 6.76 7.24 -1.36
CA ALA A 61 6.93 7.63 -2.75
C ALA A 61 7.43 9.08 -2.91
N HIS A 62 6.99 9.99 -2.04
CA HIS A 62 7.55 11.35 -1.98
C HIS A 62 9.05 11.32 -1.62
N THR A 63 9.45 10.54 -0.60
CA THR A 63 10.87 10.36 -0.24
C THR A 63 11.69 9.72 -1.37
N ARG A 64 11.07 8.88 -2.22
CA ARG A 64 11.68 8.32 -3.44
C ARG A 64 11.84 9.36 -4.57
N GLY A 65 11.32 10.58 -4.40
CA GLY A 65 11.39 11.66 -5.38
C GLY A 65 10.37 11.53 -6.52
N LEU A 66 9.34 10.71 -6.34
CA LEU A 66 8.28 10.54 -7.34
C LEU A 66 7.36 11.76 -7.36
N ALA A 67 6.75 12.05 -8.50
CA ALA A 67 5.62 12.95 -8.60
C ALA A 67 4.32 12.26 -8.13
N ALA A 68 3.34 13.04 -7.69
CA ALA A 68 2.04 12.51 -7.25
C ALA A 68 1.36 11.62 -8.31
N GLY A 69 1.47 12.00 -9.59
CA GLY A 69 0.94 11.22 -10.71
C GLY A 69 1.58 9.84 -10.82
N GLU A 70 2.89 9.73 -10.57
CA GLU A 70 3.60 8.46 -10.62
C GLU A 70 3.14 7.53 -9.50
N VAL A 71 2.85 8.06 -8.30
CA VAL A 71 2.27 7.25 -7.20
C VAL A 71 0.94 6.64 -7.60
N VAL A 72 0.09 7.43 -8.27
CA VAL A 72 -1.19 6.95 -8.79
C VAL A 72 -0.96 5.86 -9.83
N GLU A 73 -0.03 6.05 -10.78
CA GLU A 73 0.30 5.03 -11.78
C GLU A 73 0.81 3.73 -11.14
N GLU A 74 1.71 3.80 -10.16
CA GLU A 74 2.19 2.63 -9.44
C GLU A 74 1.04 1.87 -8.77
N MET A 75 0.15 2.58 -8.07
CA MET A 75 -1.02 1.97 -7.43
C MET A 75 -2.05 1.44 -8.42
N GLN A 76 -2.19 2.05 -9.60
CA GLN A 76 -3.05 1.53 -10.66
C GLN A 76 -2.44 0.32 -11.36
N TYR A 77 -1.11 0.18 -11.37
CA TYR A 77 -0.45 -1.03 -11.87
C TYR A 77 -0.81 -2.26 -11.01
N LEU A 78 -1.05 -2.10 -9.71
CA LEU A 78 -1.61 -3.18 -8.88
C LEU A 78 -2.94 -3.71 -9.44
N ARG A 79 -3.81 -2.83 -9.94
CA ARG A 79 -5.08 -3.24 -10.57
C ARG A 79 -4.83 -4.15 -11.76
N GLU A 80 -3.88 -3.79 -12.61
CA GLU A 80 -3.51 -4.58 -13.77
C GLU A 80 -2.97 -5.97 -13.35
N LEU A 81 -2.06 -6.00 -12.37
CA LEU A 81 -1.53 -7.25 -11.84
C LEU A 81 -2.63 -8.14 -11.25
N LEU A 82 -3.58 -7.56 -10.53
CA LEU A 82 -4.72 -8.27 -9.95
C LEU A 82 -5.64 -8.82 -11.04
N ILE A 83 -5.97 -8.03 -12.05
CA ILE A 83 -6.80 -8.49 -13.18
C ILE A 83 -6.13 -9.66 -13.88
N ARG A 84 -4.85 -9.52 -14.24
CA ARG A 84 -4.08 -10.59 -14.92
C ARG A 84 -4.01 -11.86 -14.07
N SER A 85 -3.79 -11.71 -12.76
CA SER A 85 -3.63 -12.86 -11.85
C SER A 85 -4.94 -13.53 -11.48
N LEU A 86 -6.04 -12.78 -11.39
CA LEU A 86 -7.33 -13.28 -10.93
C LEU A 86 -8.32 -13.58 -12.05
N ALA A 87 -8.08 -13.13 -13.29
CA ALA A 87 -8.99 -13.34 -14.42
C ALA A 87 -9.40 -14.82 -14.60
N PRO A 88 -8.49 -15.82 -14.56
CA PRO A 88 -8.88 -17.22 -14.68
C PRO A 88 -9.81 -17.68 -13.55
N ALA A 89 -9.53 -17.27 -12.31
CA ALA A 89 -10.35 -17.61 -11.15
C ALA A 89 -11.73 -16.94 -11.21
N ILE A 90 -11.79 -15.68 -11.67
CA ILE A 90 -13.04 -14.93 -11.82
C ILE A 90 -13.90 -15.52 -12.93
N ALA A 91 -13.29 -15.94 -14.04
CA ALA A 91 -13.99 -16.59 -15.16
C ALA A 91 -14.63 -17.93 -14.76
N ALA A 92 -14.09 -18.62 -13.76
CA ALA A 92 -14.65 -19.86 -13.22
C ALA A 92 -15.86 -19.64 -12.28
N LEU A 93 -16.11 -18.41 -11.83
CA LEU A 93 -17.23 -18.09 -10.96
C LEU A 93 -18.54 -17.91 -11.74
N ARG A 94 -19.68 -18.05 -11.06
CA ARG A 94 -20.96 -17.63 -11.64
C ARG A 94 -20.90 -16.14 -11.98
N PRO A 95 -21.48 -15.65 -13.10
CA PRO A 95 -21.34 -14.26 -13.55
C PRO A 95 -21.63 -13.21 -12.47
N ARG A 96 -22.67 -13.41 -11.66
CA ARG A 96 -23.04 -12.51 -10.55
C ARG A 96 -21.97 -12.47 -9.45
N GLN A 97 -21.36 -13.61 -9.12
CA GLN A 97 -20.30 -13.71 -8.12
C GLN A 97 -19.00 -13.08 -8.62
N GLY A 98 -18.63 -13.38 -9.87
CA GLY A 98 -17.47 -12.78 -10.52
C GLY A 98 -17.56 -11.25 -10.58
N MET A 99 -18.72 -10.71 -11.00
CA MET A 99 -18.97 -9.28 -11.02
C MET A 99 -18.91 -8.65 -9.61
N ALA A 100 -19.52 -9.28 -8.61
CA ALA A 100 -19.46 -8.79 -7.23
C ALA A 100 -18.03 -8.75 -6.68
N LEU A 101 -17.22 -9.76 -6.99
CA LEU A 101 -15.81 -9.80 -6.61
C LEU A 101 -15.02 -8.69 -7.33
N LEU A 102 -15.17 -8.53 -8.65
CA LEU A 102 -14.52 -7.48 -9.44
C LEU A 102 -14.81 -6.08 -8.87
N LEU A 103 -16.09 -5.77 -8.61
CA LEU A 103 -16.49 -4.48 -8.05
C LEU A 103 -15.90 -4.24 -6.66
N ARG A 104 -15.80 -5.30 -5.84
CA ARG A 104 -15.19 -5.21 -4.51
C ARG A 104 -13.68 -4.96 -4.61
N LEU A 105 -12.98 -5.67 -5.48
CA LEU A 105 -11.55 -5.49 -5.71
C LEU A 105 -11.26 -4.07 -6.22
N ASN A 106 -12.04 -3.56 -7.19
CA ASN A 106 -11.91 -2.19 -7.69
C ASN A 106 -12.02 -1.17 -6.55
N ARG A 107 -13.06 -1.28 -5.72
CA ARG A 107 -13.24 -0.37 -4.56
C ARG A 107 -12.11 -0.44 -3.54
N LEU A 108 -11.45 -1.59 -3.38
CA LEU A 108 -10.30 -1.72 -2.49
C LEU A 108 -9.08 -1.01 -3.07
N VAL A 109 -8.80 -1.22 -4.35
CA VAL A 109 -7.72 -0.52 -5.06
C VAL A 109 -7.97 0.99 -5.07
N ASP A 110 -9.17 1.45 -5.42
CA ASP A 110 -9.52 2.88 -5.43
C ASP A 110 -9.28 3.54 -4.07
N ARG A 111 -9.61 2.85 -2.97
CA ARG A 111 -9.29 3.34 -1.61
C ARG A 111 -7.79 3.37 -1.34
N GLY A 112 -7.05 2.37 -1.80
CA GLY A 112 -5.59 2.36 -1.68
C GLY A 112 -4.97 3.55 -2.41
N VAL A 113 -5.40 3.80 -3.65
CA VAL A 113 -4.97 4.97 -4.44
C VAL A 113 -5.26 6.27 -3.68
N ALA A 114 -6.48 6.43 -3.17
CA ALA A 114 -6.85 7.63 -2.42
C ALA A 114 -5.95 7.83 -1.19
N MET A 115 -5.70 6.78 -0.41
CA MET A 115 -4.82 6.87 0.76
C MET A 115 -3.36 7.12 0.39
N ALA A 116 -2.85 6.52 -0.68
CA ALA A 116 -1.51 6.81 -1.18
C ALA A 116 -1.36 8.28 -1.60
N VAL A 117 -2.36 8.86 -2.26
CA VAL A 117 -2.35 10.29 -2.59
C VAL A 117 -2.36 11.16 -1.32
N VAL A 118 -3.14 10.79 -0.31
CA VAL A 118 -3.14 11.49 1.00
C VAL A 118 -1.74 11.44 1.61
N GLY A 119 -1.15 10.25 1.76
CA GLY A 119 0.17 10.10 2.37
C GLY A 119 1.27 10.83 1.60
N TYR A 120 1.22 10.82 0.26
CA TYR A 120 2.13 11.59 -0.59
C TYR A 120 1.97 13.09 -0.34
N THR A 121 0.73 13.59 -0.33
CA THR A 121 0.44 15.02 -0.17
C THR A 121 0.86 15.50 1.21
N ASP A 122 0.60 14.73 2.26
CA ASP A 122 1.03 15.05 3.62
C ASP A 122 2.56 15.08 3.75
N ALA A 123 3.26 14.18 3.04
CA ALA A 123 4.73 14.21 2.96
C ALA A 123 5.24 15.46 2.23
N LEU A 124 4.63 15.80 1.10
CA LEU A 124 4.98 16.99 0.32
C LEU A 124 4.73 18.28 1.11
N VAL A 125 3.55 18.45 1.71
CA VAL A 125 3.22 19.64 2.51
C VAL A 125 4.22 19.82 3.65
N ARG A 126 4.61 18.73 4.32
CA ARG A 126 5.64 18.75 5.36
C ARG A 126 7.01 19.21 4.81
N SER A 127 7.41 18.76 3.62
CA SER A 127 8.67 19.19 3.00
C SER A 127 8.68 20.67 2.60
N LEU A 128 7.52 21.26 2.32
CA LEU A 128 7.38 22.64 1.83
C LEU A 128 7.24 23.68 2.95
N LEU A 129 6.93 23.26 4.18
CA LEU A 129 6.66 24.14 5.32
C LEU A 129 7.62 23.91 6.50
N PRO A 130 8.95 24.07 6.31
CA PRO A 130 9.92 23.89 7.39
C PRO A 130 9.80 24.93 8.53
N ASP A 131 9.12 26.07 8.30
CA ASP A 131 9.06 27.19 9.27
C ASP A 131 7.72 27.31 10.03
N LEU A 132 6.74 26.42 9.82
CA LEU A 132 5.53 26.32 10.68
C LEU A 132 5.78 25.45 11.93
N GLU A 133 7.06 25.09 12.17
CA GLU A 133 7.50 23.91 12.93
C GLU A 133 7.85 24.18 14.41
N ASP A 134 7.83 25.43 14.89
CA ASP A 134 8.36 25.78 16.21
C ASP A 134 7.44 25.43 17.41
N HIS A 135 6.19 25.00 17.20
CA HIS A 135 5.19 24.89 18.30
C HIS A 135 4.49 23.52 18.46
N VAL A 136 4.86 22.46 17.72
CA VAL A 136 4.22 21.14 17.85
C VAL A 136 5.26 20.00 17.88
N PRO A 137 5.22 19.06 18.84
CA PRO A 137 6.14 17.92 18.90
C PRO A 137 5.97 16.94 17.71
N ARG A 138 6.81 17.13 16.69
CA ARG A 138 7.46 16.22 15.72
C ARG A 138 6.72 15.00 15.12
N ARG A 139 6.75 14.97 13.78
CA ARG A 139 7.23 13.81 12.98
C ARG A 139 7.96 14.37 11.75
N ARG A 140 9.30 14.22 11.68
CA ARG A 140 10.13 14.61 10.51
C ARG A 140 9.65 13.85 9.27
N THR A 141 10.03 14.32 8.07
CA THR A 141 10.03 13.46 6.88
C THR A 141 10.74 12.15 7.25
N PRO A 142 10.07 10.99 7.11
CA PRO A 142 10.59 9.75 7.67
C PRO A 142 11.89 9.37 6.97
N ASP A 143 12.95 9.22 7.77
CA ASP A 143 14.22 8.60 7.34
C ASP A 143 13.96 7.16 6.86
N ALA A 144 14.80 6.62 5.98
CA ALA A 144 14.68 5.26 5.46
C ALA A 144 14.60 4.21 6.58
N GLU A 145 15.25 4.47 7.72
CA GLU A 145 15.16 3.63 8.92
C GLU A 145 13.79 3.72 9.62
N GLU A 146 13.19 4.90 9.70
CA GLU A 146 11.85 5.09 10.28
C GLU A 146 10.78 4.42 9.43
N LEU A 147 10.92 4.49 8.11
CA LEU A 147 10.06 3.78 7.17
C LEU A 147 10.19 2.27 7.33
N THR A 148 11.42 1.75 7.40
CA THR A 148 11.67 0.31 7.59
C THR A 148 11.05 -0.18 8.90
N ARG A 149 11.14 0.62 9.97
CA ARG A 149 10.48 0.33 11.25
C ARG A 149 8.96 0.34 11.11
N ALA A 150 8.38 1.34 10.46
CA ALA A 150 6.94 1.43 10.25
C ALA A 150 6.40 0.24 9.43
N LEU A 151 7.12 -0.19 8.38
CA LEU A 151 6.79 -1.39 7.60
C LEU A 151 6.85 -2.65 8.46
N HIS A 152 7.86 -2.78 9.32
CA HIS A 152 7.98 -3.90 10.25
C HIS A 152 6.84 -3.95 11.27
N GLU A 153 6.46 -2.80 11.82
CA GLU A 153 5.32 -2.69 12.75
C GLU A 153 4.00 -3.10 12.09
N ILE A 154 3.71 -2.59 10.90
CA ILE A 154 2.49 -2.93 10.14
C ILE A 154 2.48 -4.42 9.79
N ARG A 155 3.63 -4.98 9.39
CA ARG A 155 3.76 -6.42 9.11
C ARG A 155 3.48 -7.27 10.34
N THR A 156 4.03 -6.87 11.49
CA THR A 156 3.82 -7.57 12.76
C THR A 156 2.37 -7.49 13.20
N GLU A 157 1.74 -6.33 13.06
CA GLU A 157 0.31 -6.13 13.30
C GLU A 157 -0.53 -7.04 12.40
N LEU A 158 -0.25 -7.07 11.09
CA LEU A 158 -0.93 -7.96 10.15
C LEU A 158 -0.80 -9.42 10.57
N HIS A 159 0.41 -9.89 10.87
CA HIS A 159 0.64 -11.27 11.29
C HIS A 159 -0.11 -11.61 12.58
N HIS A 160 -0.14 -10.69 13.54
CA HIS A 160 -0.92 -10.85 14.76
C HIS A 160 -2.43 -10.93 14.46
N THR A 161 -2.96 -10.07 13.59
CA THR A 161 -4.38 -10.11 13.16
C THR A 161 -4.72 -11.42 12.44
N LEU A 162 -3.82 -11.94 11.61
CA LEU A 162 -4.02 -13.20 10.88
C LEU A 162 -3.87 -14.43 11.80
N GLY A 163 -3.00 -14.37 12.80
CA GLY A 163 -2.72 -15.46 13.75
C GLY A 163 -3.62 -15.47 15.00
N ALA A 164 -4.36 -14.39 15.27
CA ALA A 164 -5.25 -14.31 16.42
C ALA A 164 -6.40 -15.32 16.28
N PRO A 165 -6.61 -16.24 17.25
CA PRO A 165 -7.73 -17.16 17.21
C PRO A 165 -9.04 -16.36 17.24
N HIS A 166 -9.89 -16.68 16.27
CA HIS A 166 -11.19 -16.07 16.02
C HIS A 166 -12.01 -15.98 17.33
N ARG A 167 -12.03 -14.82 17.99
CA ARG A 167 -13.05 -14.53 19.00
C ARG A 167 -14.37 -14.41 18.25
N ARG A 168 -15.07 -15.53 18.14
CA ARG A 168 -16.45 -15.61 17.65
C ARG A 168 -17.29 -14.65 18.49
N ALA A 169 -17.74 -13.56 17.87
CA ALA A 169 -18.86 -12.81 18.40
C ALA A 169 -20.12 -13.43 17.79
N SER A 170 -20.90 -14.03 18.69
CA SER A 170 -22.28 -14.50 18.53
C SER A 170 -23.23 -13.39 18.07
#